data_AF-A0A8B9D931-F1
#
_entry.id   AF-A0A8B9D931-F1
#
_cell.length_a   1.000
_cell.length_b   1.000
_cell.length_c   1.000
_cell.angle_alpha   90.00
_cell.angle_beta   90.00
_cell.angle_gamma   90.00
#
_symmetry.space_group_name_H-M   'P 1'
#
loop_
_entity.id
_entity.type
_entity.pdbx_description
1 polymer ?
#
loop_
_entity_poly.entity_id
_entity_poly.type
_entity_poly.pdbx_seq_one_letter_code
_entity_poly.pdbx_strand_id
1 'polypeptide(L)'
;LSQRPQQPRPPLGRLEYLQALVTEFQVTDSSEAKEQVLANLANFAYDPKNYEYLRQLQVLDLFLDMLTEDNETLVEFAIAAVLKKK
;
A
#
# COMPACT_ATOMS: atom_id res chain seq x y z
N LEU A 1 -18.41 -4.50 19.10
CA LEU A 1 -17.67 -3.30 18.63
C LEU A 1 -16.19 -3.64 18.62
N SER A 2 -15.72 -4.32 17.57
CA SER A 2 -14.30 -4.68 17.44
C SER A 2 -13.55 -3.47 16.90
N GLN A 3 -12.94 -2.69 17.80
CA GLN A 3 -12.03 -1.63 17.38
C GLN A 3 -10.80 -2.30 16.78
N ARG A 4 -10.63 -2.18 15.46
CA ARG A 4 -9.35 -2.51 14.80
C ARG A 4 -8.26 -1.71 15.51
N PRO A 5 -7.11 -2.32 15.87
CA PRO A 5 -6.00 -1.58 16.40
C PRO A 5 -5.61 -0.52 15.37
N GLN A 6 -5.77 0.75 15.75
CA GLN A 6 -5.22 1.86 14.98
C GLN A 6 -3.72 1.63 14.98
N GLN A 7 -3.15 1.31 13.81
CA GLN A 7 -1.70 1.20 13.67
C GLN A 7 -1.07 2.48 14.25
N PRO A 8 -0.12 2.36 15.19
CA PRO A 8 0.49 3.52 15.83
C PRO A 8 1.05 4.43 14.74
N ARG A 9 0.73 5.73 14.82
CA ARG A 9 1.31 6.71 13.91
C ARG A 9 2.83 6.61 14.03
N PRO A 10 3.55 6.34 12.93
CA PRO A 10 5.00 6.24 12.95
C PRO A 10 5.61 7.57 13.45
N PRO A 11 6.79 7.54 14.08
CA PRO A 11 7.54 8.76 14.43
C PRO A 11 7.93 9.61 13.22
N LEU A 12 7.89 9.00 12.03
CA LEU A 12 8.21 9.59 10.73
C LEU A 12 7.04 10.44 10.21
N GLY A 13 7.34 11.47 9.41
CA GLY A 13 6.31 12.18 8.65
C GLY A 13 5.55 11.22 7.71
N ARG A 14 4.37 11.65 7.24
CA ARG A 14 3.49 10.77 6.43
C ARG A 14 4.17 10.32 5.15
N LEU A 15 4.92 11.20 4.50
CA LEU A 15 5.64 10.89 3.27
C LEU A 15 6.74 9.85 3.53
N GLU A 16 7.54 10.07 4.56
CA GLU A 16 8.65 9.18 4.94
C GLU A 16 8.16 7.79 5.32
N TYR A 17 7.02 7.69 6.00
CA TYR A 17 6.42 6.40 6.31
C TYR A 17 5.93 5.65 5.06
N LEU A 18 5.23 6.34 4.16
CA LEU A 18 4.77 5.72 2.91
C LEU A 18 5.97 5.31 2.04
N GLN A 19 7.05 6.11 2.03
CA GLN A 19 8.29 5.76 1.36
C GLN A 19 8.91 4.49 1.95
N ALA A 20 8.92 4.35 3.29
CA ALA A 20 9.43 3.16 3.95
C ALA A 20 8.65 1.89 3.53
N LEU A 21 7.33 1.98 3.42
CA LEU A 21 6.50 0.88 2.91
C LEU A 21 6.85 0.54 1.45
N VAL A 22 6.98 1.54 0.57
CA VAL A 22 7.38 1.29 -0.83
C VAL A 22 8.75 0.62 -0.90
N THR A 23 9.72 1.09 -0.11
CA THR A 23 11.04 0.48 -0.04
C THR A 23 10.97 -0.95 0.47
N GLU A 24 10.22 -1.21 1.55
CA GLU A 24 10.03 -2.56 2.10
C GLU A 24 9.46 -3.52 1.07
N PHE A 25 8.44 -3.09 0.31
CA PHE A 25 7.84 -3.89 -0.76
C PHE A 25 8.86 -4.28 -1.84
N GLN A 26 9.72 -3.33 -2.22
CA GLN A 26 10.70 -3.51 -3.31
C GLN A 26 11.89 -4.36 -2.91
N VAL A 27 12.31 -4.31 -1.64
CA VAL A 27 13.55 -5.00 -1.19
C VAL A 27 13.30 -6.35 -0.53
N THR A 28 12.08 -6.63 -0.09
CA THR A 28 11.78 -7.90 0.57
C THR A 28 11.62 -9.05 -0.42
N ASP A 29 12.20 -10.20 -0.10
CA ASP A 29 11.99 -11.45 -0.84
C ASP A 29 10.82 -12.27 -0.26
N SER A 30 10.23 -11.84 0.86
CA SER A 30 9.10 -12.54 1.50
C SER A 30 7.78 -12.18 0.83
N SER A 31 7.10 -13.19 0.24
CA SER A 31 5.76 -13.02 -0.34
C SER A 31 4.76 -12.50 0.69
N GLU A 32 4.78 -13.03 1.91
CA GLU A 32 3.88 -12.60 2.97
C GLU A 32 4.11 -11.13 3.34
N ALA A 33 5.37 -10.69 3.40
CA ALA A 33 5.69 -9.28 3.66
C ALA A 33 5.19 -8.38 2.52
N LYS A 34 5.36 -8.79 1.26
CA LYS A 34 4.81 -8.05 0.10
C LYS A 34 3.29 -7.89 0.20
N GLU A 35 2.58 -8.97 0.52
CA GLU A 35 1.13 -8.94 0.69
C GLU A 35 0.70 -7.97 1.80
N GLN A 36 1.35 -8.04 2.96
CA GLN A 36 1.07 -7.14 4.08
C GLN A 36 1.34 -5.68 3.76
N VAL A 37 2.47 -5.40 3.09
CA VAL A 37 2.85 -4.04 2.70
C VAL A 37 1.91 -3.48 1.65
N LEU A 38 1.55 -4.27 0.63
CA LEU A 38 0.62 -3.85 -0.42
C LEU A 38 -0.78 -3.59 0.15
N ALA A 39 -1.25 -4.42 1.08
CA ALA A 39 -2.50 -4.20 1.80
C ALA A 39 -2.47 -2.88 2.60
N ASN A 40 -1.35 -2.56 3.26
CA ASN A 40 -1.17 -1.30 3.96
C ASN A 40 -1.24 -0.11 2.98
N LEU A 41 -0.51 -0.17 1.87
CA LEU A 41 -0.54 0.87 0.83
C LEU A 41 -1.96 1.05 0.24
N ALA A 42 -2.68 -0.03 -0.02
CA ALA A 42 -4.06 0.00 -0.50
C ALA A 42 -5.00 0.68 0.51
N ASN A 43 -4.84 0.40 1.81
CA ASN A 43 -5.59 1.07 2.87
C ASN A 43 -5.26 2.58 2.94
N PHE A 44 -4.00 2.98 2.75
CA PHE A 44 -3.63 4.40 2.68
C PHE A 44 -4.20 5.10 1.45
N ALA A 45 -4.30 4.39 0.32
CA ALA A 45 -4.84 4.91 -0.93
C ALA A 45 -6.32 5.30 -0.84
N TYR A 46 -7.06 4.78 0.15
CA TYR A 46 -8.46 5.11 0.40
C TYR A 46 -8.66 6.53 0.94
N ASP A 47 -7.71 7.11 1.68
CA ASP A 47 -7.82 8.48 2.19
C ASP A 47 -7.24 9.48 1.17
N PRO A 48 -8.06 10.41 0.63
CA PRO A 48 -7.59 11.42 -0.34
C PRO A 48 -6.42 12.27 0.16
N LYS A 49 -6.26 12.44 1.48
CA LYS A 49 -5.14 13.19 2.08
C LYS A 49 -3.77 12.55 1.78
N ASN A 50 -3.73 11.26 1.48
CA ASN A 50 -2.49 10.58 1.12
C ASN A 50 -2.19 10.64 -0.37
N TYR A 51 -3.11 11.14 -1.20
CA TYR A 51 -3.01 10.96 -2.65
C TYR A 51 -1.82 11.69 -3.27
N GLU A 52 -1.50 12.89 -2.78
CA GLU A 52 -0.29 13.62 -3.21
C GLU A 52 0.98 12.82 -2.91
N TYR A 53 1.10 12.25 -1.70
CA TYR A 53 2.25 11.43 -1.33
C TYR A 53 2.33 10.15 -2.16
N LEU A 54 1.21 9.45 -2.37
CA LEU A 54 1.18 8.21 -3.13
C LEU A 54 1.54 8.42 -4.61
N ARG A 55 1.15 9.57 -5.19
CA ARG A 55 1.60 9.95 -6.54
C ARG A 55 3.07 10.31 -6.58
N GLN A 56 3.55 11.09 -5.60
CA GLN A 56 4.97 11.42 -5.51
C GLN A 56 5.86 10.16 -5.40
N LEU A 57 5.36 9.13 -4.73
CA LEU A 57 6.04 7.85 -4.53
C LEU A 57 5.75 6.79 -5.62
N GLN A 58 5.02 7.15 -6.68
CA GLN A 58 4.64 6.24 -7.77
C GLN A 58 3.93 4.95 -7.32
N VAL A 59 3.16 5.01 -6.22
CA VAL A 59 2.44 3.85 -5.69
C VAL A 59 1.33 3.39 -6.66
N LEU A 60 0.82 4.29 -7.51
CA LEU A 60 -0.17 3.93 -8.53
C LEU A 60 0.43 2.98 -9.56
N ASP A 61 1.64 3.25 -10.04
CA ASP A 61 2.35 2.39 -10.99
C ASP A 61 2.61 1.03 -10.35
N LEU A 62 3.03 1.02 -9.07
CA LEU A 62 3.20 -0.21 -8.30
C LEU A 62 1.91 -1.03 -8.19
N PHE A 63 0.73 -0.41 -8.00
CA PHE A 63 -0.53 -1.16 -8.04
C PHE A 63 -0.81 -1.75 -9.43
N LEU A 64 -0.51 -1.01 -10.50
CA LEU A 64 -0.76 -1.49 -11.86
C LEU A 64 0.14 -2.69 -12.20
N ASP A 65 1.40 -2.67 -11.78
CA ASP A 65 2.33 -3.78 -11.98
C ASP A 65 1.81 -5.06 -11.30
N MET A 66 1.26 -4.92 -10.09
CA MET A 66 0.71 -6.03 -9.31
C MET A 66 -0.56 -6.66 -9.91
N LEU A 67 -1.20 -6.02 -10.89
CA LEU A 67 -2.34 -6.64 -11.60
C LEU A 67 -1.93 -7.81 -12.50
N THR A 68 -0.63 -7.96 -12.78
CA THR A 68 -0.09 -8.98 -13.68
C THR A 68 0.71 -10.07 -12.97
N GLU A 69 0.79 -10.02 -11.64
CA GLU A 69 1.47 -11.03 -10.84
C GLU A 69 0.65 -12.33 -10.73
N ASP A 70 1.35 -13.45 -10.57
CA ASP A 70 0.69 -14.76 -10.35
C ASP A 70 0.11 -14.88 -8.93
N ASN A 71 0.54 -14.05 -7.99
CA ASN A 71 0.02 -14.05 -6.63
C ASN A 71 -1.35 -13.36 -6.57
N GLU A 72 -2.41 -14.17 -6.50
CA GLU A 72 -3.80 -13.73 -6.46
C GLU A 72 -4.07 -12.70 -5.34
N THR A 73 -3.43 -12.85 -4.17
CA THR A 73 -3.58 -11.91 -3.05
C THR A 73 -3.05 -10.51 -3.41
N LEU A 74 -1.89 -10.44 -4.08
CA LEU A 74 -1.34 -9.15 -4.54
C LEU A 74 -2.25 -8.50 -5.59
N VAL A 75 -2.76 -9.30 -6.53
CA VAL A 75 -3.72 -8.87 -7.55
C VAL A 75 -5.00 -8.32 -6.91
N GLU A 76 -5.57 -9.00 -5.93
CA GLU A 76 -6.78 -8.56 -5.22
C GLU A 76 -6.59 -7.21 -4.52
N PHE A 77 -5.46 -7.02 -3.83
CA PHE A 77 -5.15 -5.75 -3.18
C PHE A 77 -4.93 -4.62 -4.18
N ALA A 78 -4.26 -4.89 -5.31
CA ALA A 78 -4.08 -3.94 -6.38
C ALA A 78 -5.42 -3.51 -7.02
N ILE A 79 -6.29 -4.47 -7.34
CA ILE A 79 -7.64 -4.19 -7.86
C ILE A 79 -8.43 -3.34 -6.87
N ALA A 80 -8.41 -3.70 -5.58
CA ALA A 80 -9.09 -2.95 -4.53
C ALA A 80 -8.58 -1.51 -4.45
N ALA A 81 -7.27 -1.29 -4.56
CA ALA A 81 -6.65 0.02 -4.50
C ALA A 81 -6.99 0.91 -5.71
N VAL A 82 -7.09 0.32 -6.92
CA VAL A 82 -7.44 1.03 -8.16
C VAL A 82 -8.93 1.36 -8.20
N LEU A 83 -9.81 0.42 -7.84
CA LEU A 83 -11.25 0.58 -7.99
C LEU A 83 -11.91 1.39 -6.87
N LYS A 84 -11.42 1.32 -5.62
CA LYS A 84 -12.02 2.04 -4.48
C LYS A 84 -11.69 3.54 -4.45
N LYS A 85 -11.12 4.08 -5.53
CA LYS A 85 -10.84 5.51 -5.72
C LYS A 85 -12.05 6.34 -6.20
N LYS A 86 -13.25 5.77 -6.25
CA LYS A 86 -14.50 6.46 -6.64
C LYS A 86 -15.47 6.62 -5.49
#